data_AF-A0A966V9S5-F1
#
_entry.id   AF-A0A966V9S5-F1
#
_cell.length_a   1.000
_cell.length_b   1.000
_cell.length_c   1.000
_cell.angle_alpha   90.00
_cell.angle_beta   90.00
_cell.angle_gamma   90.00
#
_symmetry.space_group_name_H-M   'P 1'
#
loop_
_entity.id
_entity.type
_entity.pdbx_description
1 polymer ?
#
loop_
_entity_poly.entity_id
_entity_poly.type
_entity_poly.pdbx_seq_one_letter_code
_entity_poly.pdbx_strand_id
1 'polypeptide(L)'
;MRKNNKNSKKKNKTIDLTNELNIPQTYRNRLKPRTENQKEYIRTVAENHITFCQGVAGSGKTHIAIGMALEYLLDDKVKKIIITRPVVESGEKIGYLPGTAEEKLHPYLLPLLDEVHHFIPAAQYNSLKTNNKIEIVPLGLMRGRNFHNSFIVADECQNASYDQIKMLLTRIGNNSKMVLTGDTSQSDLIRHMQGGFYNITQALTDVEGIGICKLDFTDIIRHPIIGKIIARLDSYENEPTKR
;
A
#
# COMPACT_ATOMS: atom_id res chain seq x y z
N MET A 1 47.68 -14.44 -25.36
CA MET A 1 46.95 -13.16 -25.57
C MET A 1 45.80 -13.45 -26.53
N ARG A 2 44.51 -13.21 -26.32
CA ARG A 2 43.69 -12.49 -25.34
C ARG A 2 42.38 -13.30 -25.16
N LYS A 3 41.89 -13.43 -23.92
CA LYS A 3 40.57 -13.99 -23.60
C LYS A 3 39.50 -12.95 -23.95
N ASN A 4 38.53 -13.31 -24.80
CA ASN A 4 37.35 -12.48 -25.06
C ASN A 4 36.28 -12.78 -24.00
N ASN A 5 36.04 -11.78 -23.15
CA ASN A 5 35.01 -11.74 -22.12
C ASN A 5 33.63 -11.56 -22.78
N LYS A 6 32.81 -12.61 -22.83
CA LYS A 6 31.36 -12.48 -23.08
C LYS A 6 30.66 -12.29 -21.74
N ASN A 7 30.47 -11.03 -21.33
CA ASN A 7 29.56 -10.68 -20.25
C ASN A 7 28.11 -10.97 -20.69
N SER A 8 27.58 -12.10 -20.24
CA SER A 8 26.16 -12.42 -20.34
C SER A 8 25.36 -11.48 -19.44
N LYS A 9 24.49 -10.65 -20.04
CA LYS A 9 23.46 -9.88 -19.34
C LYS A 9 22.63 -10.81 -18.45
N LYS A 10 22.76 -10.68 -17.12
CA LYS A 10 21.88 -11.34 -16.14
C LYS A 10 20.45 -10.82 -16.37
N LYS A 11 19.55 -11.71 -16.80
CA LYS A 11 18.11 -11.47 -16.79
C LYS A 11 17.68 -11.35 -15.32
N ASN A 12 17.07 -10.21 -14.94
CA ASN A 12 16.35 -10.11 -13.68
C ASN A 12 15.17 -11.09 -13.72
N LYS A 13 15.40 -12.33 -13.26
CA LYS A 13 14.33 -13.25 -12.89
C LYS A 13 13.78 -12.76 -11.56
N THR A 14 12.47 -12.55 -11.48
CA THR A 14 11.75 -12.44 -10.21
C THR A 14 12.10 -13.67 -9.37
N ILE A 15 12.80 -13.46 -8.26
CA ILE A 15 13.20 -14.53 -7.35
C ILE A 15 12.02 -14.77 -6.42
N ASP A 16 11.46 -15.98 -6.43
CA ASP A 16 10.46 -16.41 -5.46
C ASP A 16 11.19 -16.73 -4.14
N LEU A 17 11.15 -15.78 -3.19
CA LEU A 17 11.85 -15.86 -1.90
C LEU A 17 11.00 -16.52 -0.79
N THR A 18 9.86 -17.12 -1.14
CA THR A 18 8.90 -17.69 -0.17
C THR A 18 9.41 -18.95 0.54
N ASN A 19 10.43 -19.63 0.00
CA ASN A 19 10.95 -20.87 0.57
C ASN A 19 11.70 -20.69 1.91
N GLU A 20 12.04 -19.45 2.30
CA GLU A 20 12.80 -19.18 3.53
C GLU A 20 11.94 -18.70 4.72
N LEU A 21 10.65 -18.46 4.52
CA LEU A 21 9.76 -17.94 5.56
C LEU A 21 8.64 -18.98 5.83
N ASN A 22 8.65 -19.60 7.01
CA ASN A 22 7.62 -20.54 7.49
C ASN A 22 6.24 -19.86 7.73
N ILE A 23 5.61 -19.29 6.71
CA ILE A 23 4.33 -18.52 6.81
C ILE A 23 3.15 -19.44 6.48
N PRO A 24 2.17 -19.83 7.32
CA PRO A 24 1.13 -20.90 7.10
C PRO A 24 0.35 -20.96 5.76
N GLN A 25 -0.23 -22.14 5.42
CA GLN A 25 -0.43 -22.66 4.04
C GLN A 25 -1.70 -22.27 3.26
N THR A 26 -2.61 -21.45 3.77
CA THR A 26 -3.99 -21.44 3.25
C THR A 26 -4.29 -20.43 2.15
N TYR A 27 -3.44 -19.42 1.90
CA TYR A 27 -3.57 -18.48 0.76
C TYR A 27 -2.24 -18.08 0.07
N ARG A 28 -1.15 -18.84 0.37
CA ARG A 28 0.28 -18.61 0.03
C ARG A 28 0.66 -18.23 -1.42
N ASN A 29 -0.25 -18.31 -2.39
CA ASN A 29 0.11 -18.20 -3.81
C ASN A 29 -0.14 -16.85 -4.48
N ARG A 30 -0.88 -15.91 -3.86
CA ARG A 30 -1.14 -14.58 -4.48
C ARG A 30 -0.22 -13.48 -3.95
N LEU A 31 -0.01 -13.43 -2.64
CA LEU A 31 0.96 -12.51 -2.06
C LEU A 31 2.35 -13.13 -2.13
N LYS A 32 3.13 -12.76 -3.15
CA LYS A 32 4.54 -13.15 -3.27
C LYS A 32 5.41 -11.90 -3.33
N PRO A 33 6.35 -11.71 -2.40
CA PRO A 33 7.35 -10.66 -2.57
C PRO A 33 8.16 -10.99 -3.82
N ARG A 34 8.47 -9.96 -4.58
CA ARG A 34 9.24 -10.09 -5.82
C ARG A 34 10.60 -9.38 -5.74
N THR A 35 10.84 -8.67 -4.65
CA THR A 35 12.12 -8.06 -4.26
C THR A 35 12.43 -8.35 -2.78
N GLU A 36 13.67 -8.15 -2.37
CA GLU A 36 14.08 -8.34 -0.97
C GLU A 36 13.41 -7.31 -0.06
N ASN A 37 13.29 -6.04 -0.46
CA ASN A 37 12.60 -5.03 0.35
C ASN A 37 11.12 -5.36 0.55
N GLN A 38 10.46 -5.95 -0.45
CA GLN A 38 9.08 -6.44 -0.31
C GLN A 38 8.99 -7.62 0.67
N LYS A 39 9.98 -8.52 0.67
CA LYS A 39 10.06 -9.63 1.63
C LYS A 39 10.24 -9.10 3.04
N GLU A 40 11.16 -8.14 3.22
CA GLU A 40 11.40 -7.49 4.51
C GLU A 40 10.17 -6.70 4.98
N TYR A 41 9.44 -6.06 4.07
CA TYR A 41 8.18 -5.40 4.40
C TYR A 41 7.12 -6.38 4.93
N ILE A 42 6.93 -7.53 4.27
CA ILE A 42 6.03 -8.60 4.74
C ILE A 42 6.45 -9.07 6.14
N ARG A 43 7.75 -9.30 6.35
CA ARG A 43 8.30 -9.71 7.64
C ARG A 43 8.05 -8.67 8.73
N THR A 44 8.34 -7.40 8.44
CA THR A 44 8.15 -6.29 9.37
C THR A 44 6.68 -6.18 9.81
N VAL A 45 5.74 -6.30 8.86
CA VAL A 45 4.30 -6.33 9.17
C VAL A 45 3.93 -7.50 10.07
N ALA A 46 4.54 -8.68 9.87
CA ALA A 46 4.29 -9.85 10.70
C ALA A 46 4.82 -9.66 12.13
N GLU A 47 5.99 -9.05 12.30
CA GLU A 47 6.68 -8.89 13.59
C GLU A 47 6.20 -7.69 14.42
N ASN A 48 5.56 -6.69 13.81
CA ASN A 48 5.18 -5.44 14.49
C ASN A 48 3.66 -5.22 14.63
N HIS A 49 3.23 -4.42 15.60
CA HIS A 49 1.81 -4.03 15.75
C HIS A 49 1.43 -2.95 14.74
N ILE A 50 2.34 -1.99 14.54
CA ILE A 50 2.17 -0.89 13.60
C ILE A 50 3.32 -0.94 12.60
N THR A 51 3.05 -0.72 11.32
CA THR A 51 4.09 -0.63 10.30
C THR A 51 3.87 0.58 9.41
N PHE A 52 4.89 1.43 9.31
CA PHE A 52 4.95 2.51 8.34
C PHE A 52 5.71 2.03 7.11
N CYS A 53 5.09 2.04 5.94
CA CYS A 53 5.76 1.71 4.69
C CYS A 53 5.78 2.94 3.77
N GLN A 54 6.98 3.49 3.61
CA GLN A 54 7.25 4.59 2.69
C GLN A 54 7.71 4.00 1.36
N GLY A 55 7.08 4.39 0.25
CA GLY A 55 7.62 4.00 -1.03
C GLY A 55 6.93 4.58 -2.25
N VAL A 56 7.65 4.51 -3.36
CA VAL A 56 7.22 5.11 -4.62
C VAL A 56 5.99 4.41 -5.21
N ALA A 57 5.23 5.12 -6.04
CA ALA A 57 4.11 4.52 -6.77
C ALA A 57 4.53 3.24 -7.54
N GLY A 58 3.72 2.18 -7.43
CA GLY A 58 3.98 0.89 -8.08
C GLY A 58 5.00 -0.03 -7.39
N SER A 59 5.57 0.36 -6.24
CA SER A 59 6.49 -0.47 -5.44
C SER A 59 5.82 -1.65 -4.72
N GLY A 60 4.48 -1.69 -4.69
CA GLY A 60 3.70 -2.76 -4.05
C GLY A 60 3.29 -2.50 -2.60
N LYS A 61 3.58 -1.32 -2.03
CA LYS A 61 3.27 -0.96 -0.63
C LYS A 61 1.82 -1.27 -0.20
N THR A 62 0.83 -0.83 -0.97
CA THR A 62 -0.60 -1.00 -0.68
C THR A 62 -1.06 -2.42 -0.99
N HIS A 63 -0.64 -2.96 -2.13
CA HIS A 63 -0.94 -4.32 -2.56
C HIS A 63 -0.53 -5.36 -1.50
N ILE A 64 0.70 -5.24 -0.99
CA ILE A 64 1.21 -6.13 0.05
C ILE A 64 0.46 -5.96 1.37
N ALA A 65 0.15 -4.71 1.78
CA ALA A 65 -0.63 -4.46 2.99
C ALA A 65 -2.02 -5.12 2.95
N ILE A 66 -2.72 -4.99 1.82
CA ILE A 66 -4.05 -5.59 1.61
C ILE A 66 -3.96 -7.11 1.55
N GLY A 67 -2.97 -7.66 0.85
CA GLY A 67 -2.72 -9.11 0.80
C GLY A 67 -2.49 -9.69 2.20
N MET A 68 -1.65 -9.03 3.02
CA MET A 68 -1.41 -9.41 4.41
C MET A 68 -2.67 -9.33 5.25
N ALA A 69 -3.47 -8.26 5.10
CA ALA A 69 -4.71 -8.10 5.85
C ALA A 69 -5.69 -9.26 5.57
N LEU A 70 -5.83 -9.64 4.29
CA LEU A 70 -6.68 -10.75 3.86
C LEU A 70 -6.18 -12.08 4.40
N GLU A 71 -4.87 -12.34 4.36
CA GLU A 71 -4.28 -13.54 4.96
C GLU A 71 -4.60 -13.62 6.46
N TYR A 72 -4.44 -12.52 7.20
CA TYR A 72 -4.74 -12.47 8.63
C TYR A 72 -6.22 -12.72 8.93
N LEU A 73 -7.13 -12.23 8.10
CA LEU A 73 -8.56 -12.45 8.26
C LEU A 73 -8.94 -13.91 7.96
N LEU A 74 -8.37 -14.49 6.91
CA LEU A 74 -8.68 -15.84 6.45
C LEU A 74 -8.06 -16.91 7.35
N ASP A 75 -6.90 -16.64 7.94
CA ASP A 75 -6.27 -17.47 8.97
C ASP A 75 -6.85 -17.24 10.37
N ASP A 76 -7.98 -16.52 10.48
CA ASP A 76 -8.67 -16.21 11.74
C ASP A 76 -7.86 -15.44 12.80
N LYS A 77 -6.68 -14.91 12.43
CA LYS A 77 -5.78 -14.09 13.27
C LYS A 77 -6.41 -12.75 13.65
N VAL A 78 -7.25 -12.21 12.77
CA VAL A 78 -8.11 -11.06 13.04
C VAL A 78 -9.55 -11.39 12.64
N LYS A 79 -10.51 -10.63 13.15
CA LYS A 79 -11.94 -10.78 12.83
C LYS A 79 -12.45 -9.76 11.82
N LYS A 80 -11.73 -8.65 11.62
CA LYS A 80 -12.13 -7.57 10.72
C LYS A 80 -10.93 -6.93 10.00
N ILE A 81 -11.13 -6.50 8.76
CA ILE A 81 -10.23 -5.63 8.02
C ILE A 81 -10.90 -4.27 7.86
N ILE A 82 -10.12 -3.20 8.08
CA ILE A 82 -10.52 -1.83 7.79
C ILE A 82 -9.50 -1.24 6.83
N ILE A 83 -9.94 -0.84 5.65
CA ILE A 83 -9.10 -0.15 4.67
C ILE A 83 -9.56 1.30 4.62
N THR A 84 -8.63 2.23 4.77
CA THR A 84 -8.94 3.65 4.81
C THR A 84 -7.98 4.48 4.00
N ARG A 85 -8.48 5.59 3.45
CA ARG A 85 -7.71 6.54 2.65
C ARG A 85 -8.10 7.96 3.03
N PRO A 86 -7.14 8.90 3.17
CA PRO A 86 -7.44 10.31 3.30
C PRO A 86 -8.17 10.81 2.07
N VAL A 87 -9.20 11.61 2.29
CA VAL A 87 -9.94 12.24 1.22
C VAL A 87 -9.29 13.59 0.95
N VAL A 88 -8.75 13.78 -0.25
CA VAL A 88 -8.16 15.05 -0.69
C VAL A 88 -9.08 15.71 -1.69
N GLU A 89 -9.52 16.92 -1.38
CA GLU A 89 -10.30 17.75 -2.29
C GLU A 89 -9.36 18.41 -3.31
N SER A 90 -8.88 17.64 -4.29
CA SER A 90 -7.96 18.13 -5.32
C SER A 90 -8.70 18.85 -6.47
N GLY A 91 -9.47 19.90 -6.15
CA GLY A 91 -10.07 20.82 -7.13
C GLY A 91 -11.58 21.02 -6.97
N GLU A 92 -12.38 19.98 -7.16
CA GLU A 92 -13.82 20.02 -6.90
C GLU A 92 -14.09 19.67 -5.44
N LYS A 93 -14.77 20.54 -4.68
CA LYS A 93 -15.23 20.14 -3.34
C LYS A 93 -16.19 18.98 -3.51
N ILE A 94 -16.02 17.94 -2.71
CA ILE A 94 -16.85 16.72 -2.77
C ILE A 94 -18.33 17.06 -2.64
N GLY A 95 -18.67 18.17 -1.97
CA GLY A 95 -20.03 18.72 -1.93
C GLY A 95 -20.71 18.92 -3.30
N TYR A 96 -19.98 19.14 -4.39
CA TYR A 96 -20.54 19.48 -5.71
C TYR A 96 -20.81 18.30 -6.65
N LEU A 97 -20.30 17.10 -6.35
CA LEU A 97 -20.66 15.90 -7.12
C LEU A 97 -22.15 15.56 -6.91
N PRO A 98 -22.94 15.22 -7.95
CA PRO A 98 -24.32 14.78 -7.76
C PRO A 98 -24.37 13.41 -7.05
N GLY A 99 -25.47 13.12 -6.36
CA GLY A 99 -25.69 11.83 -5.69
C GLY A 99 -25.56 11.85 -4.16
N THR A 100 -25.68 10.67 -3.56
CA THR A 100 -25.55 10.45 -2.11
C THR A 100 -24.09 10.61 -1.66
N ALA A 101 -23.87 10.84 -0.36
CA ALA A 101 -22.49 10.98 0.17
C ALA A 101 -21.60 9.75 -0.13
N GLU A 102 -22.19 8.55 -0.18
CA GLU A 102 -21.49 7.32 -0.51
C GLU A 102 -21.10 7.25 -1.99
N GLU A 103 -22.00 7.63 -2.90
CA GLU A 103 -21.73 7.69 -4.34
C GLU A 103 -20.61 8.69 -4.66
N LYS A 104 -20.54 9.81 -3.95
CA LYS A 104 -19.49 10.81 -4.12
C LYS A 104 -18.11 10.33 -3.67
N LEU A 105 -18.06 9.43 -2.69
CA LEU A 105 -16.81 8.86 -2.16
C LEU A 105 -16.34 7.64 -2.97
N HIS A 106 -17.27 6.96 -3.66
CA HIS A 106 -16.99 5.73 -4.39
C HIS A 106 -15.78 5.82 -5.36
N PRO A 107 -15.60 6.88 -6.18
CA PRO A 107 -14.45 6.98 -7.08
C PRO A 107 -13.09 6.96 -6.36
N TYR A 108 -13.01 7.50 -5.14
CA TYR A 108 -11.77 7.56 -4.35
C TYR A 108 -11.42 6.21 -3.71
N LEU A 109 -12.42 5.36 -3.50
CA LEU A 109 -12.26 4.05 -2.87
C LEU A 109 -12.09 2.93 -3.90
N LEU A 110 -12.44 3.17 -5.17
CA LEU A 110 -12.36 2.18 -6.24
C LEU A 110 -10.97 1.54 -6.39
N PRO A 111 -9.83 2.28 -6.33
CA PRO A 111 -8.51 1.65 -6.40
C PRO A 111 -8.27 0.62 -5.28
N LEU A 112 -8.80 0.87 -4.08
CA LEU A 112 -8.69 -0.07 -2.96
C LEU A 112 -9.57 -1.30 -3.18
N LEU A 113 -10.75 -1.12 -3.80
CA LEU A 113 -11.64 -2.22 -4.16
C LEU A 113 -10.99 -3.12 -5.22
N ASP A 114 -10.36 -2.53 -6.23
CA ASP A 114 -9.64 -3.27 -7.27
C ASP A 114 -8.49 -4.11 -6.69
N GLU A 115 -7.73 -3.54 -5.75
CA GLU A 115 -6.69 -4.26 -5.03
C GLU A 115 -7.25 -5.44 -4.22
N VAL A 116 -8.39 -5.28 -3.54
CA VAL A 116 -9.04 -6.40 -2.84
C VAL A 116 -9.49 -7.48 -3.83
N HIS A 117 -10.07 -7.10 -4.97
CA HIS A 117 -10.53 -8.03 -6.00
C HIS A 117 -9.39 -8.79 -6.69
N HIS A 118 -8.16 -8.28 -6.63
CA HIS A 118 -6.98 -9.05 -7.03
C HIS A 118 -6.82 -10.33 -6.20
N PHE A 119 -7.10 -10.27 -4.90
CA PHE A 119 -6.87 -11.38 -3.97
C PHE A 119 -8.09 -12.28 -3.80
N ILE A 120 -9.30 -11.72 -3.83
CA ILE A 120 -10.54 -12.48 -3.61
C ILE A 120 -11.59 -12.17 -4.69
N PRO A 121 -12.40 -13.16 -5.12
CA PRO A 121 -13.49 -12.91 -6.05
C PRO A 121 -14.53 -11.95 -5.46
N ALA A 122 -15.24 -11.21 -6.33
CA ALA A 122 -16.28 -10.25 -5.93
C ALA A 122 -17.37 -10.90 -5.05
N ALA A 123 -17.77 -12.14 -5.33
CA ALA A 123 -18.75 -12.86 -4.50
C ALA A 123 -18.26 -13.07 -3.05
N GLN A 124 -16.98 -13.39 -2.88
CA GLN A 124 -16.37 -13.55 -1.56
C GLN A 124 -16.23 -12.19 -0.85
N TYR A 125 -15.78 -11.16 -1.56
CA TYR A 125 -15.73 -9.80 -1.03
C TYR A 125 -17.11 -9.33 -0.54
N ASN A 126 -18.15 -9.50 -1.35
CA ASN A 126 -19.52 -9.13 -0.98
C ASN A 126 -20.01 -9.87 0.26
N SER A 127 -19.71 -11.18 0.38
CA SER A 127 -20.01 -11.94 1.60
C SER A 127 -19.28 -11.37 2.82
N LEU A 128 -17.99 -11.08 2.70
CA LEU A 128 -17.21 -10.50 3.80
C LEU A 128 -17.68 -9.09 4.18
N LYS A 129 -18.05 -8.27 3.20
CA LYS A 129 -18.61 -6.92 3.38
C LYS A 129 -19.96 -6.98 4.12
N THR A 130 -20.90 -7.80 3.66
CA THR A 130 -22.23 -7.96 4.30
C THR A 130 -22.12 -8.48 5.73
N ASN A 131 -21.15 -9.38 5.99
CA ASN A 131 -20.85 -9.88 7.33
C ASN A 131 -19.99 -8.92 8.17
N ASN A 132 -19.76 -7.69 7.70
CA ASN A 132 -18.97 -6.65 8.38
C ASN A 132 -17.52 -7.06 8.71
N LYS A 133 -16.96 -8.02 7.96
CA LYS A 133 -15.57 -8.49 8.10
C LYS A 133 -14.59 -7.64 7.30
N ILE A 134 -15.02 -6.96 6.25
CA ILE A 134 -14.20 -6.00 5.49
C ILE A 134 -14.96 -4.69 5.37
N GLU A 135 -14.29 -3.58 5.66
CA GLU A 135 -14.81 -2.23 5.53
C GLU A 135 -13.81 -1.35 4.77
N ILE A 136 -14.26 -0.66 3.72
CA ILE A 136 -13.45 0.30 2.95
C ILE A 136 -14.11 1.67 3.11
N VAL A 137 -13.46 2.60 3.79
CA VAL A 137 -14.07 3.87 4.22
C VAL A 137 -13.04 5.00 4.32
N PRO A 138 -13.44 6.27 4.13
CA PRO A 138 -12.53 7.40 4.25
C PRO A 138 -11.99 7.60 5.68
N LEU A 139 -10.79 8.18 5.79
CA LEU A 139 -10.07 8.36 7.07
C LEU A 139 -10.88 9.16 8.12
N GLY A 140 -11.71 10.11 7.68
CA GLY A 140 -12.56 10.91 8.56
C GLY A 140 -13.53 10.08 9.40
N LEU A 141 -13.95 8.90 8.93
CA LEU A 141 -14.87 8.00 9.63
C LEU A 141 -14.18 7.13 10.69
N MET A 142 -12.87 7.28 10.91
CA MET A 142 -12.14 6.59 11.96
C MET A 142 -12.34 7.24 13.34
N ARG A 143 -12.79 8.49 13.38
CA ARG A 143 -12.95 9.27 14.62
C ARG A 143 -13.97 8.60 15.55
N GLY A 144 -13.63 8.53 16.84
CA GLY A 144 -14.52 7.98 17.86
C GLY A 144 -14.65 6.45 17.84
N ARG A 145 -13.91 5.76 16.96
CA ARG A 145 -13.89 4.29 16.89
C ARG A 145 -12.73 3.73 17.70
N ASN A 146 -12.78 2.44 17.98
CA ASN A 146 -11.69 1.65 18.53
C ASN A 146 -11.71 0.28 17.83
N PHE A 147 -10.56 -0.18 17.35
CA PHE A 147 -10.44 -1.36 16.49
C PHE A 147 -9.70 -2.48 17.20
N HIS A 148 -10.45 -3.39 17.82
CA HIS A 148 -9.94 -4.64 18.39
C HIS A 148 -10.05 -5.79 17.38
N ASN A 149 -9.15 -6.78 17.49
CA ASN A 149 -9.11 -7.96 16.63
C ASN A 149 -9.19 -7.59 15.13
N SER A 150 -8.49 -6.53 14.72
CA SER A 150 -8.64 -5.90 13.42
C SER A 150 -7.32 -5.72 12.69
N PHE A 151 -7.31 -5.85 11.37
CA PHE A 151 -6.19 -5.43 10.53
C PHE A 151 -6.59 -4.13 9.82
N ILE A 152 -5.90 -3.04 10.14
CA ILE A 152 -6.15 -1.72 9.57
C ILE A 152 -5.10 -1.43 8.50
N VAL A 153 -5.53 -1.08 7.29
CA VAL A 153 -4.66 -0.57 6.22
C VAL A 153 -5.04 0.88 5.96
N ALA A 154 -4.12 1.81 6.19
CA ALA A 154 -4.30 3.22 5.87
C ALA A 154 -3.42 3.57 4.68
N ASP A 155 -4.04 3.78 3.53
CA ASP A 155 -3.37 4.05 2.27
C ASP A 155 -3.23 5.54 1.99
N GLU A 156 -2.18 5.90 1.25
CA GLU A 156 -1.90 7.27 0.79
C GLU A 156 -1.79 8.26 1.96
N CYS A 157 -1.18 7.83 3.06
CA CYS A 157 -1.07 8.60 4.30
C CYS A 157 -0.31 9.92 4.13
N GLN A 158 0.50 10.08 3.08
CA GLN A 158 1.11 11.38 2.77
C GLN A 158 0.10 12.49 2.44
N ASN A 159 -1.16 12.10 2.21
CA ASN A 159 -2.30 12.99 2.02
C ASN A 159 -3.10 13.23 3.31
N ALA A 160 -2.60 12.76 4.46
CA ALA A 160 -3.16 13.06 5.77
C ALA A 160 -2.31 14.10 6.53
N SER A 161 -2.97 14.91 7.35
CA SER A 161 -2.27 15.76 8.31
C SER A 161 -1.66 14.93 9.44
N TYR A 162 -0.68 15.51 10.13
CA TYR A 162 -0.08 14.90 11.33
C TYR A 162 -1.14 14.50 12.36
N ASP A 163 -2.12 15.38 12.61
CA ASP A 163 -3.20 15.13 13.58
C ASP A 163 -4.16 14.02 13.14
N GLN A 164 -4.41 13.88 11.84
CA GLN A 164 -5.23 12.79 11.32
C GLN A 164 -4.54 11.44 11.51
N ILE A 165 -3.23 11.37 11.24
CA ILE A 165 -2.46 10.12 11.46
C ILE A 165 -2.35 9.82 12.95
N LYS A 166 -2.04 10.82 13.79
CA LYS A 166 -2.04 10.68 15.24
C LYS A 166 -3.40 10.20 15.77
N MET A 167 -4.50 10.77 15.26
CA MET A 167 -5.86 10.35 15.59
C MET A 167 -6.06 8.88 15.25
N LEU A 168 -5.66 8.44 14.04
CA LEU A 168 -5.78 7.05 13.60
C LEU A 168 -4.96 6.10 14.47
N LEU A 169 -3.70 6.40 14.75
CA LEU A 169 -2.82 5.57 15.57
C LEU A 169 -3.42 5.29 16.96
N THR A 170 -4.11 6.27 17.55
CA THR A 170 -4.82 6.09 18.83
C THR A 170 -6.11 5.25 18.77
N ARG A 171 -6.50 4.75 17.58
CA ARG A 171 -7.67 3.88 17.39
C ARG A 171 -7.34 2.40 17.41
N ILE A 172 -6.06 2.02 17.39
CA ILE A 172 -5.67 0.61 17.44
C ILE A 172 -5.98 0.03 18.83
N GLY A 173 -6.65 -1.13 18.86
CA GLY A 173 -6.94 -1.88 20.08
C GLY A 173 -6.19 -3.21 20.14
N ASN A 174 -6.46 -4.00 21.17
CA ASN A 174 -5.88 -5.33 21.38
C ASN A 174 -6.07 -6.27 20.18
N ASN A 175 -5.09 -7.15 19.97
CA ASN A 175 -5.07 -8.16 18.91
C ASN A 175 -5.25 -7.58 17.50
N SER A 176 -4.78 -6.35 17.29
CA SER A 176 -4.88 -5.67 16.01
C SER A 176 -3.50 -5.38 15.43
N LYS A 177 -3.49 -5.17 14.12
CA LYS A 177 -2.34 -4.67 13.36
C LYS A 177 -2.76 -3.46 12.55
N MET A 178 -1.84 -2.52 12.35
CA MET A 178 -2.07 -1.35 11.52
C MET A 178 -0.90 -1.13 10.57
N VAL A 179 -1.19 -0.99 9.29
CA VAL A 179 -0.19 -0.71 8.26
C VAL A 179 -0.55 0.62 7.60
N LEU A 180 0.37 1.58 7.67
CA LEU A 180 0.22 2.90 7.05
C LEU A 180 1.17 2.98 5.86
N THR A 181 0.63 3.17 4.67
CA THR A 181 1.40 3.26 3.41
C THR A 181 1.37 4.69 2.89
N GLY A 182 2.47 5.13 2.28
CA GLY A 182 2.50 6.43 1.61
C GLY A 182 3.75 6.68 0.76
N ASP A 183 3.65 7.63 -0.15
CA ASP A 183 4.77 8.13 -0.96
C ASP A 183 5.15 9.55 -0.52
N THR A 184 6.19 9.70 0.30
CA THR A 184 6.58 11.03 0.80
C THR A 184 7.07 12.00 -0.29
N SER A 185 7.31 11.51 -1.50
CA SER A 185 7.68 12.35 -2.65
C SER A 185 6.48 12.90 -3.43
N GLN A 186 5.27 12.38 -3.19
CA GLN A 186 4.05 12.73 -3.93
C GLN A 186 2.91 13.07 -2.96
N SER A 187 2.69 14.35 -2.67
CA SER A 187 1.56 14.79 -1.83
C SER A 187 0.60 15.68 -2.61
N ASP A 188 -0.68 15.35 -2.52
CA ASP A 188 -1.79 16.12 -3.11
C ASP A 188 -2.23 17.28 -2.19
N LEU A 189 -1.62 17.40 -1.00
CA LEU A 189 -1.91 18.49 -0.06
C LEU A 189 -1.23 19.80 -0.49
N ILE A 190 -1.82 20.92 -0.08
CA ILE A 190 -1.19 22.25 -0.22
C ILE A 190 0.11 22.26 0.58
N ARG A 191 1.18 22.89 0.03
CA ARG A 191 2.56 22.84 0.54
C ARG A 191 2.74 22.99 2.06
N HIS A 192 1.96 23.85 2.72
CA HIS A 192 2.07 24.08 4.18
C HIS A 192 1.43 22.97 5.04
N MET A 193 0.63 22.09 4.45
CA MET A 193 0.00 20.94 5.11
C MET A 193 0.74 19.61 4.83
N GLN A 194 1.76 19.63 3.97
CA GLN A 194 2.52 18.46 3.59
C GLN A 194 3.45 17.97 4.72
N GLY A 195 3.91 16.72 4.60
CA GLY A 195 4.94 16.16 5.49
C GLY A 195 4.42 15.51 6.77
N GLY A 196 3.11 15.50 7.03
CA GLY A 196 2.51 14.87 8.22
C GLY A 196 2.95 13.41 8.40
N PHE A 197 2.86 12.61 7.32
CA PHE A 197 3.27 11.21 7.32
C PHE A 197 4.77 11.01 7.55
N TYR A 198 5.61 11.82 6.92
CA TYR A 198 7.06 11.75 7.12
C TYR A 198 7.43 12.07 8.57
N ASN A 199 6.92 13.20 9.09
CA ASN A 199 7.23 13.68 10.43
C ASN A 199 6.81 12.68 11.51
N ILE A 200 5.62 12.09 11.40
CA ILE A 200 5.16 11.11 12.39
C ILE A 200 5.91 9.78 12.29
N THR A 201 6.31 9.36 11.08
CA THR A 201 7.17 8.19 10.90
C THR A 201 8.52 8.40 11.60
N GLN A 202 9.14 9.58 11.43
CA GLN A 202 10.40 9.90 12.12
C GLN A 202 10.24 9.96 13.64
N ALA A 203 9.15 10.57 14.13
CA ALA A 203 8.88 10.68 15.56
C ALA A 203 8.66 9.33 16.27
N LEU A 204 8.31 8.27 15.52
CA LEU A 204 7.97 6.96 16.06
C LEU A 204 8.99 5.87 15.74
N THR A 205 10.17 6.23 15.21
CA THR A 205 11.18 5.26 14.74
C THR A 205 11.71 4.33 15.82
N ASP A 206 11.84 4.81 17.06
CA ASP A 206 12.44 4.04 18.16
C ASP A 206 11.39 3.42 19.11
N VAL A 207 10.12 3.40 18.72
CA VAL A 207 9.04 2.85 19.56
C VAL A 207 8.92 1.34 19.34
N GLU A 208 9.02 0.57 20.42
CA GLU A 208 8.85 -0.87 20.39
C GLU A 208 7.48 -1.28 19.77
N GLY A 209 7.51 -2.28 18.89
CA GLY A 209 6.32 -2.75 18.17
C GLY A 209 5.89 -1.87 16.99
N ILE A 210 6.66 -0.84 16.65
CA ILE A 210 6.51 -0.05 15.42
C ILE A 210 7.65 -0.40 14.45
N GLY A 211 7.27 -0.91 13.28
CA GLY A 211 8.19 -1.18 12.18
C GLY A 211 8.19 -0.07 11.13
N ILE A 212 9.33 0.19 10.49
CA ILE A 212 9.45 1.13 9.37
C ILE A 212 10.08 0.43 8.18
N CYS A 213 9.42 0.49 7.03
CA CYS A 213 9.88 -0.07 5.77
C CYS A 213 10.01 1.01 4.72
N LYS A 214 10.99 0.82 3.83
CA LYS A 214 11.19 1.67 2.65
C LYS A 214 11.20 0.79 1.41
N LEU A 215 10.37 1.15 0.44
CA LEU A 215 10.38 0.59 -0.90
C LEU A 215 10.77 1.69 -1.89
N ASP A 216 11.66 1.38 -2.82
CA ASP A 216 12.21 2.34 -3.77
C ASP A 216 11.89 1.96 -5.23
N PHE A 217 12.53 2.63 -6.18
CA PHE A 217 12.31 2.39 -7.61
C PHE A 217 12.70 0.97 -8.06
N THR A 218 13.58 0.29 -7.33
CA THR A 218 13.98 -1.10 -7.61
C THR A 218 12.87 -2.10 -7.26
N ASP A 219 11.91 -1.69 -6.44
CA ASP A 219 10.74 -2.48 -6.05
C ASP A 219 9.59 -2.39 -7.06
N ILE A 220 9.69 -1.50 -8.06
CA ILE A 220 8.64 -1.34 -9.07
C ILE A 220 8.74 -2.46 -10.10
N ILE A 221 7.66 -3.23 -10.22
CA ILE A 221 7.60 -4.36 -11.15
C ILE A 221 6.72 -4.00 -12.31
N ARG A 222 7.37 -3.47 -13.34
CA ARG A 222 6.73 -3.05 -14.58
C ARG A 222 6.69 -4.20 -15.57
N HIS A 223 5.61 -4.26 -16.34
CA HIS A 223 5.57 -5.14 -17.50
C HIS A 223 6.74 -4.77 -18.44
N PRO A 224 7.46 -5.75 -19.02
CA PRO A 224 8.63 -5.47 -19.88
C PRO A 224 8.34 -4.51 -21.05
N ILE A 225 7.08 -4.42 -21.49
CA ILE A 225 6.64 -3.48 -22.52
C ILE A 225 6.83 -2.02 -22.09
N ILE A 226 6.65 -1.69 -20.80
CA ILE A 226 6.75 -0.32 -20.31
C ILE A 226 8.17 0.20 -20.47
N GLY A 227 9.18 -0.64 -20.21
CA GLY A 227 10.58 -0.27 -20.47
C GLY A 227 10.85 0.00 -21.96
N LYS A 228 10.22 -0.76 -22.87
CA LYS A 228 10.31 -0.53 -24.32
C LYS A 228 9.60 0.76 -24.75
N ILE A 229 8.44 1.06 -24.16
CA ILE A 229 7.69 2.29 -24.42
C ILE A 229 8.50 3.50 -23.97
N ILE A 230 8.99 3.50 -22.72
CA ILE A 230 9.81 4.60 -22.17
C ILE A 230 11.03 4.83 -23.06
N ALA A 231 11.79 3.77 -23.39
CA ALA A 231 12.97 3.90 -24.25
C ALA A 231 12.64 4.48 -25.64
N ARG A 232 11.47 4.16 -26.21
CA ARG A 232 11.03 4.70 -27.51
C ARG A 232 10.57 6.15 -27.42
N LEU A 233 9.90 6.53 -26.34
CA LEU A 233 9.49 7.91 -26.08
C LEU A 233 10.71 8.79 -25.84
N ASP A 234 11.63 8.36 -24.98
CA ASP A 234 12.89 9.05 -24.73
C ASP A 234 13.68 9.26 -26.04
N SER A 235 13.72 8.26 -26.92
CA SER A 235 14.42 8.40 -28.20
C SER A 235 13.72 9.37 -29.15
N TYR A 236 12.38 9.43 -29.12
CA TYR A 236 11.59 10.33 -29.97
C TYR A 236 11.67 11.78 -29.50
N GLU A 237 11.63 12.02 -28.19
CA GLU A 237 11.73 13.37 -27.61
C GLU A 237 13.14 13.97 -27.76
N ASN A 238 14.17 13.11 -27.79
CA ASN A 238 15.55 13.51 -28.02
C ASN A 238 15.96 13.50 -29.51
N GLU A 239 15.06 13.12 -30.44
CA GLU A 239 15.32 13.31 -31.87
C GLU A 239 15.27 14.81 -32.17
N PRO A 240 16.35 15.41 -32.70
CA PRO A 240 16.34 16.82 -33.06
C PRO A 240 15.22 17.03 -34.07
N THR A 241 14.30 17.92 -33.74
CA THR A 241 13.19 18.28 -34.60
C THR A 241 13.79 18.68 -35.94
N LYS A 242 13.53 17.89 -36.99
CA LYS A 242 13.87 18.27 -38.36
C LYS A 242 13.01 19.49 -38.71
N ARG A 243 13.52 20.68 -38.39
CA ARG A 243 13.07 21.95 -38.97
C ARG A 243 13.87 22.21 -40.23
#